data_AF-A0A9E6JVN1-F1
#
_entry.id   AF-A0A9E6JVN1-F1
#
_cell.length_a   1.000
_cell.length_b   1.000
_cell.length_c   1.000
_cell.angle_alpha   90.00
_cell.angle_beta   90.00
_cell.angle_gamma   90.00
#
_symmetry.space_group_name_H-M   'P 1'
#
loop_
_entity.id
_entity.type
_entity.pdbx_description
1 polymer ?
#
loop_
_entity_poly.entity_id
_entity_poly.type
_entity_poly.pdbx_seq_one_letter_code
_entity_poly.pdbx_strand_id
1 'polypeptide(L)'
;QEAFKLFVEMLTAIEVETLSLCFKLFPPPEAETVPIVQQPSKVRKDRLVAMHEEVGSIYKASQPEDVASPIPEAPDQDDEAQKRQPIRVDKAPGRNDPCPCGSGKKYKQCHGRNA
;
A
#
# COMPACT_ATOMS: atom_id res chain seq x y z
N GLN A 1 -31.22 -21.79 27.82
CA GLN A 1 -29.93 -21.71 27.10
C GLN A 1 -29.72 -22.95 26.21
N GLU A 2 -29.93 -24.17 26.73
CA GLU A 2 -29.74 -25.44 26.00
C GLU A 2 -30.41 -25.50 24.62
N ALA A 3 -31.66 -25.05 24.46
CA ALA A 3 -32.34 -25.02 23.16
C ALA A 3 -31.60 -24.19 22.08
N PHE A 4 -30.88 -23.12 22.46
CA PHE A 4 -30.05 -22.36 21.53
C PHE A 4 -28.78 -23.12 21.15
N LYS A 5 -28.18 -23.88 22.08
CA LYS A 5 -27.05 -24.78 21.78
C LYS A 5 -27.47 -25.84 20.75
N LEU A 6 -28.60 -26.52 20.97
CA LEU A 6 -29.12 -27.53 20.04
C LEU A 6 -29.43 -26.94 18.65
N PHE A 7 -29.91 -25.69 18.59
CA PHE A 7 -30.12 -24.98 17.33
C PHE A 7 -28.80 -24.67 16.60
N VAL A 8 -27.76 -24.25 17.30
CA VAL A 8 -26.42 -24.05 16.70
C VAL A 8 -25.82 -25.38 16.23
N GLU A 9 -25.94 -26.45 17.01
CA GLU A 9 -25.50 -27.80 16.63
C GLU A 9 -26.22 -28.27 15.34
N MET A 10 -27.54 -28.06 15.25
CA MET A 10 -28.32 -28.32 14.03
C MET A 10 -27.82 -27.52 12.81
N LEU A 11 -27.52 -26.22 12.97
CA LEU A 11 -26.97 -25.41 11.89
C LEU A 11 -25.63 -25.96 11.39
N THR A 12 -24.71 -26.32 12.29
CA THR A 12 -23.41 -26.89 11.91
C THR A 12 -23.54 -28.25 11.21
N ALA A 13 -24.56 -29.05 11.55
CA ALA A 13 -24.86 -30.30 10.83
C ALA A 13 -25.31 -30.01 9.38
N ILE A 14 -26.22 -29.04 9.19
CA ILE A 14 -26.70 -28.62 7.86
C ILE A 14 -25.55 -28.07 7.00
N GLU A 15 -24.64 -27.27 7.58
CA GLU A 15 -23.45 -26.77 6.88
C GLU A 15 -22.55 -27.92 6.38
N VAL A 16 -22.27 -28.91 7.22
CA VAL A 16 -21.44 -30.08 6.85
C VAL A 16 -22.14 -30.96 5.81
N GLU A 17 -23.45 -31.22 5.95
CA GLU A 17 -24.21 -32.02 4.99
C GLU A 17 -24.33 -31.34 3.62
N THR A 18 -24.63 -30.03 3.59
CA THR A 18 -24.74 -29.28 2.32
C THR A 18 -23.40 -29.16 1.61
N LEU A 19 -22.30 -28.87 2.32
CA LEU A 19 -20.96 -28.91 1.72
C LEU A 19 -20.60 -30.32 1.22
N SER A 20 -20.92 -31.36 1.99
CA SER A 20 -20.71 -32.76 1.58
C SER A 20 -21.48 -33.11 0.31
N LEU A 21 -22.71 -32.62 0.16
CA LEU A 21 -23.52 -32.78 -1.04
C LEU A 21 -22.92 -32.01 -2.23
N CYS A 22 -22.50 -30.75 -2.03
CA CYS A 22 -21.86 -29.95 -3.08
C CYS A 22 -20.62 -30.64 -3.65
N PHE A 23 -19.69 -31.13 -2.81
CA PHE A 23 -18.49 -31.83 -3.30
C PHE A 23 -18.76 -33.22 -3.91
N LYS A 24 -19.95 -33.81 -3.71
CA LYS A 24 -20.36 -35.08 -4.35
C LYS A 24 -21.05 -34.86 -5.69
N LEU A 25 -21.87 -33.81 -5.81
CA LEU A 25 -22.56 -33.45 -7.06
C LEU A 25 -21.65 -32.68 -8.03
N PHE A 26 -20.77 -31.85 -7.46
CA PHE A 26 -19.72 -31.13 -8.15
C PHE A 26 -18.38 -31.60 -7.57
N PRO A 27 -17.91 -32.81 -7.94
CA PRO A 27 -16.52 -33.15 -7.69
C PRO A 27 -15.65 -32.04 -8.28
N PRO A 28 -14.55 -31.62 -7.62
CA PRO A 28 -13.58 -30.80 -8.32
C PRO A 28 -13.20 -31.53 -9.61
N PRO A 29 -13.04 -30.83 -10.75
CA PRO A 29 -12.49 -31.48 -11.94
C PRO A 29 -11.21 -32.19 -11.50
N GLU A 30 -11.03 -33.44 -11.96
CA GLU A 30 -9.80 -34.17 -11.69
C GLU A 30 -8.64 -33.24 -11.96
N ALA A 31 -7.65 -33.23 -11.05
CA ALA A 31 -6.47 -32.43 -11.29
C ALA A 31 -5.77 -33.00 -12.52
N GLU A 32 -6.10 -32.46 -13.70
CA GLU A 32 -5.08 -32.00 -14.64
C GLU A 32 -3.99 -31.45 -13.76
N THR A 33 -2.90 -32.21 -13.64
CA THR A 33 -1.84 -31.95 -12.66
C THR A 33 -1.05 -30.79 -13.23
N VAL A 34 -1.65 -29.59 -13.14
CA VAL A 34 -1.36 -28.41 -13.94
C VAL A 34 0.14 -28.31 -13.98
N PRO A 35 0.78 -28.69 -15.11
CA PRO A 35 2.20 -28.91 -15.08
C PRO A 35 2.77 -27.57 -14.67
N ILE A 36 3.57 -27.56 -13.60
CA ILE A 36 4.22 -26.34 -13.14
C ILE A 36 5.36 -26.10 -14.13
N VAL A 37 4.96 -25.75 -15.34
CA VAL A 37 5.79 -25.24 -16.41
C VAL A 37 6.22 -23.88 -15.89
N GLN A 38 7.30 -23.94 -15.12
CA GLN A 38 8.22 -22.83 -14.94
C GLN A 38 8.76 -22.53 -16.34
N GLN A 39 7.95 -21.91 -17.20
CA GLN A 39 8.46 -21.15 -18.32
C GLN A 39 9.33 -20.09 -17.66
N PRO A 40 10.67 -20.12 -17.80
CA PRO A 40 11.46 -19.00 -17.36
C PRO A 40 10.97 -17.85 -18.23
N SER A 41 10.27 -16.90 -17.63
CA SER A 41 9.74 -15.75 -18.35
C SER A 41 10.97 -15.06 -18.97
N LYS A 42 11.09 -15.17 -20.30
CA LYS A 42 12.17 -14.55 -21.04
C LYS A 42 11.89 -13.05 -21.04
N VAL A 43 12.23 -12.41 -19.93
CA VAL A 43 12.08 -10.97 -19.70
C VAL A 43 12.85 -10.28 -20.81
N ARG A 44 12.13 -9.88 -21.85
CA ARG A 44 12.68 -9.05 -22.91
C ARG A 44 13.07 -7.74 -22.27
N LYS A 45 14.37 -7.57 -22.05
CA LYS A 45 14.96 -6.28 -21.67
C LYS A 45 15.06 -5.40 -22.92
N ASP A 46 13.94 -5.27 -23.63
CA ASP A 46 13.79 -4.35 -24.74
C ASP A 46 13.92 -2.96 -24.11
N ARG A 47 15.05 -2.29 -24.40
CA ARG A 47 15.49 -1.08 -23.70
C ARG A 47 14.54 0.06 -24.03
N LEU A 48 13.57 0.30 -23.15
CA LEU A 48 12.71 1.47 -23.17
C LEU A 48 13.58 2.74 -23.05
N VAL A 49 13.87 3.35 -24.19
CA VAL A 49 14.47 4.69 -24.26
C VAL A 49 13.34 5.70 -24.15
N ALA A 50 13.15 6.26 -22.96
CA ALA A 50 12.29 7.42 -22.79
C ALA A 50 12.94 8.60 -23.51
N MET A 51 12.33 9.05 -24.61
CA MET A 51 12.72 10.30 -25.26
C MET A 51 12.00 11.45 -24.53
N HIS A 52 12.77 12.27 -23.83
CA HIS A 52 12.29 13.57 -23.35
C HIS A 52 12.45 14.58 -24.48
N GLU A 53 11.32 15.11 -24.97
CA GLU A 53 11.31 16.33 -25.76
C GLU A 53 11.14 17.51 -24.80
N GLU A 54 12.05 18.49 -24.84
CA GLU A 54 12.02 19.62 -23.92
C GLU A 54 10.94 20.63 -24.31
N VAL A 55 9.71 20.38 -23.84
CA VAL A 55 8.60 21.36 -23.93
C VAL A 55 8.98 22.60 -23.12
N GLY A 56 9.30 23.68 -23.83
CA GLY A 56 9.75 24.94 -23.22
C GLY A 56 8.78 25.50 -22.20
N SER A 57 9.29 25.90 -21.03
CA SER A 57 8.47 26.42 -19.93
C SER A 57 7.85 27.78 -20.28
N ILE A 58 6.52 27.79 -20.44
CA ILE A 58 5.71 28.97 -20.79
C ILE A 58 5.88 30.11 -19.76
N TYR A 59 6.24 29.80 -18.51
CA TYR A 59 6.36 30.76 -17.41
C TYR A 59 7.59 31.69 -17.49
N LYS A 60 8.40 31.64 -18.56
CA LYS A 60 9.62 32.45 -18.72
C LYS A 60 9.44 33.74 -19.54
N ALA A 61 8.26 34.37 -19.45
CA ALA A 61 8.01 35.70 -20.00
C ALA A 61 6.81 36.41 -19.32
N SER A 62 7.03 37.04 -18.14
CA SER A 62 6.22 38.16 -17.61
C SER A 62 6.81 38.70 -16.28
N GLN A 63 7.66 39.73 -16.39
CA GLN A 63 7.88 40.78 -15.38
C GLN A 63 8.32 42.05 -16.13
N PRO A 64 8.12 43.27 -15.58
CA PRO A 64 7.30 43.61 -14.41
C PRO A 64 5.80 43.73 -14.79
N GLU A 65 4.91 44.71 -14.49
CA GLU A 65 4.94 46.05 -13.87
C GLU A 65 3.62 46.30 -13.07
N ASP A 66 3.63 47.33 -12.20
CA ASP A 66 2.52 48.16 -11.70
C ASP A 66 1.06 47.61 -11.61
N VAL A 67 0.66 47.19 -10.39
CA VAL A 67 -0.65 47.61 -9.82
C VAL A 67 -0.50 47.82 -8.31
N ALA A 68 -0.88 48.99 -7.79
CA ALA A 68 -0.73 49.34 -6.37
C ALA A 68 -2.03 49.15 -5.56
N SER A 69 -1.91 48.65 -4.32
CA SER A 69 -2.88 48.83 -3.24
C SER A 69 -2.22 48.56 -1.86
N PRO A 70 -2.70 49.16 -0.76
CA PRO A 70 -1.81 49.61 0.31
C PRO A 70 -1.58 48.63 1.48
N ILE A 71 -0.46 48.86 2.17
CA ILE A 71 -0.05 48.23 3.43
C ILE A 71 -0.64 49.03 4.61
N PRO A 72 -1.21 48.38 5.65
CA PRO A 72 -1.28 48.91 7.01
C PRO A 72 -0.06 48.44 7.82
N GLU A 73 0.70 49.37 8.40
CA GLU A 73 1.94 49.08 9.13
C GLU A 73 1.76 48.92 10.65
N ALA A 74 2.73 48.25 11.26
CA ALA A 74 3.13 48.31 12.68
C ALA A 74 2.18 47.71 13.76
N PRO A 75 2.69 47.39 14.97
CA PRO A 75 4.08 47.51 15.44
C PRO A 75 4.78 46.17 15.72
N ASP A 76 6.10 46.23 15.91
CA ASP A 76 6.95 45.12 16.35
C ASP A 76 6.56 44.59 17.74
N GLN A 77 6.68 43.28 17.91
CA GLN A 77 6.90 42.65 19.22
C GLN A 77 7.98 41.58 19.07
N ASP A 78 9.10 41.76 19.78
CA ASP A 78 10.15 40.75 19.90
C ASP A 78 9.62 39.53 20.67
N ASP A 79 9.47 38.42 19.97
CA ASP A 79 9.36 37.10 20.58
C ASP A 79 10.31 36.15 19.82
N GLU A 80 11.26 35.54 20.54
CA GLU A 80 12.39 34.82 19.94
C GLU A 80 11.95 33.46 19.37
N ALA A 81 11.25 33.50 18.24
CA ALA A 81 10.71 32.34 17.54
C ALA A 81 11.83 31.47 16.94
N GLN A 82 12.49 30.69 17.82
CA GLN A 82 13.52 29.72 17.46
C GLN A 82 13.07 28.91 16.25
N LYS A 83 13.81 29.05 15.14
CA LYS A 83 13.47 28.46 13.84
C LYS A 83 13.47 26.94 13.94
N ARG A 84 12.31 26.35 14.26
CA ARG A 84 12.13 24.92 14.52
C ARG A 84 12.55 24.13 13.29
N GLN A 85 13.75 23.56 13.34
CA GLN A 85 14.30 22.80 12.23
C GLN A 85 13.41 21.57 11.98
N PRO A 86 13.06 21.25 10.73
CA PRO A 86 12.20 20.11 10.43
C PRO A 86 12.88 18.82 10.87
N ILE A 87 12.22 18.09 11.78
CA ILE A 87 12.71 16.80 12.29
C ILE A 87 12.79 15.82 11.12
N ARG A 88 14.01 15.48 10.72
CA ARG A 88 14.26 14.42 9.74
C ARG A 88 14.06 13.06 10.40
N VAL A 89 12.81 12.59 10.42
CA VAL A 89 12.54 11.17 10.70
C VAL A 89 13.08 10.31 9.56
N ASP A 90 13.78 9.24 9.93
CA ASP A 90 14.22 8.23 8.98
C ASP A 90 13.03 7.55 8.29
N LYS A 91 13.24 7.08 7.05
CA LYS A 91 12.20 6.42 6.28
C LYS A 91 11.73 5.16 6.99
N ALA A 92 10.42 5.06 7.26
CA ALA A 92 9.83 3.87 7.84
C ALA A 92 10.15 2.62 6.98
N PRO A 93 10.45 1.46 7.60
CA PRO A 93 10.89 0.28 6.87
C PRO A 93 9.80 -0.22 5.91
N GLY A 94 10.20 -0.53 4.68
CA GLY A 94 9.31 -1.05 3.66
C GLY A 94 8.77 -2.43 4.02
N ARG A 95 7.59 -2.77 3.48
CA ARG A 95 6.84 -3.99 3.84
C ARG A 95 7.64 -5.31 3.68
N ASN A 96 8.67 -5.34 2.84
CA ASN A 96 9.53 -6.51 2.61
C ASN A 96 10.94 -6.42 3.24
N ASP A 97 11.29 -5.29 3.87
CA ASP A 97 12.65 -5.00 4.36
C ASP A 97 12.97 -5.80 5.63
N PRO A 98 14.26 -5.98 6.02
CA PRO A 98 14.60 -6.59 7.30
C PRO A 98 13.97 -5.80 8.46
N CYS A 99 13.30 -6.50 9.37
CA CYS A 99 12.62 -5.86 10.49
C CYS A 99 13.65 -5.29 11.51
N PRO A 100 13.54 -4.01 11.95
CA PRO A 100 14.56 -3.34 12.76
C PRO A 100 14.77 -3.92 14.16
N CYS A 101 13.94 -4.88 14.60
CA CYS A 101 14.11 -5.65 15.84
C CYS A 101 15.20 -6.74 15.77
N GLY A 102 16.01 -6.80 14.71
CA GLY A 102 17.10 -7.78 14.55
C GLY A 102 16.67 -9.23 14.30
N SER A 103 15.36 -9.53 14.26
CA SER A 103 14.83 -10.91 14.21
C SER A 103 15.07 -11.70 12.91
N GLY A 104 15.82 -11.15 11.94
CA GLY A 104 16.06 -11.74 10.61
C GLY A 104 14.84 -11.84 9.69
N LYS A 105 13.64 -11.53 10.19
CA LYS A 105 12.36 -11.63 9.45
C LYS A 105 12.07 -10.36 8.66
N LYS A 106 11.34 -10.48 7.55
CA LYS A 106 10.83 -9.32 6.79
C LYS A 106 9.80 -8.56 7.61
N TYR A 107 9.70 -7.24 7.44
CA TYR A 107 8.84 -6.36 8.25
C TYR A 107 7.39 -6.87 8.34
N LYS A 108 6.77 -7.24 7.20
CA LYS A 108 5.40 -7.83 7.14
C LYS A 108 5.19 -9.17 7.86
N GLN A 109 6.26 -9.84 8.26
CA GLN A 109 6.22 -11.12 8.99
C GLN A 109 6.53 -10.93 10.49
N CYS A 110 6.76 -9.68 10.90
CA CYS A 110 7.08 -9.28 12.27
C CYS A 110 6.24 -8.04 12.63
N HIS A 111 6.86 -6.88 12.89
CA HIS A 111 6.13 -5.69 13.37
C HIS A 111 5.12 -5.11 12.36
N GLY A 112 5.37 -5.24 11.05
CA GLY A 112 4.44 -4.85 9.99
C GLY A 112 3.40 -5.91 9.61
N ARG A 113 3.10 -6.88 10.48
CA ARG A 113 2.13 -7.97 10.19
C ARG A 113 0.67 -7.52 10.29
N ASN A 114 0.41 -6.52 11.14
CA ASN A 114 -0.92 -5.94 11.39
C ASN A 114 -0.96 -4.44 11.03
N ALA A 115 -0.15 -4.03 10.05
CA ALA A 115 0.00 -2.66 9.55
C ALA A 115 -0.09 -2.64 8.01
#